data_AF-A0A9P3GCM3-F1
#
_entry.id   AF-A0A9P3GCM3-F1
#
_cell.length_a   1.000
_cell.length_b   1.000
_cell.length_c   1.000
_cell.angle_alpha   90.00
_cell.angle_beta   90.00
_cell.angle_gamma   90.00
#
_symmetry.space_group_name_H-M   'P 1'
#
loop_
_entity.id
_entity.type
_entity.pdbx_description
1 polymer ?
#
loop_
_entity_poly.entity_id
_entity_poly.type
_entity_poly.pdbx_seq_one_letter_code
_entity_poly.pdbx_strand_id
1 'polypeptide(L)'
;MRPPLAALALALAWIPTTLAQWIQYPPEGTATLTHYTLPEDYIAACGCTAKSTHYPTAAMSQAAYGSSTAYGPGCGQCFKVTLLNTFLSDPPFFPDVTKSLVIKVTDLCPDSGGGWCSASPGHPNQAGAYINFDLAWPSSAIPDDFFPSNVTLYGYTDFSVWNVSYESVSCVDSWAGGQDAAALGSINQTYGVCCPANPNSTDLCPSYSEDTGAQPPDTISNAAFRHLPSILYTTTAFSLIICVFVLL
;
A
#
# COMPACT_ATOMS: atom_id res chain seq x y z
N MET A 1 -0.60 17.36 68.18
CA MET A 1 0.25 16.71 67.17
C MET A 1 -0.59 16.53 65.91
N ARG A 2 -0.12 16.97 64.73
CA ARG A 2 -0.80 16.79 63.43
C ARG A 2 0.12 15.94 62.53
N PRO A 3 -0.41 15.03 61.71
CA PRO A 3 0.41 14.27 60.76
C PRO A 3 0.86 15.16 59.59
N PRO A 4 1.97 14.80 58.91
CA PRO A 4 2.50 15.58 57.79
C PRO A 4 1.67 15.41 56.51
N LEU A 5 1.65 16.44 55.69
CA LEU A 5 1.12 16.40 54.32
C LEU A 5 2.02 15.49 53.45
N ALA A 6 1.46 14.37 52.97
CA ALA A 6 2.12 13.54 51.97
C ALA A 6 2.13 14.28 50.63
N ALA A 7 3.33 14.55 50.09
CA ALA A 7 3.48 15.16 48.78
C ALA A 7 3.10 14.14 47.68
N LEU A 8 1.97 14.36 47.01
CA LEU A 8 1.53 13.54 45.90
C LEU A 8 2.35 13.90 44.66
N ALA A 9 3.44 13.18 44.41
CA ALA A 9 4.26 13.34 43.22
C ALA A 9 3.48 12.87 41.98
N LEU A 10 3.05 13.80 41.13
CA LEU A 10 2.46 13.49 39.83
C LEU A 10 3.55 12.92 38.91
N ALA A 11 3.58 11.59 38.77
CA ALA A 11 4.34 10.96 37.71
C ALA A 11 3.64 11.25 36.37
N LEU A 12 4.21 12.16 35.56
CA LEU A 12 3.80 12.28 34.16
C LEU A 12 4.16 10.97 33.45
N ALA A 13 3.16 10.13 33.20
CA ALA A 13 3.32 8.99 32.32
C ALA A 13 3.70 9.49 30.93
N TRP A 14 4.93 9.19 30.50
CA TRP A 14 5.32 9.32 29.11
C TRP A 14 4.49 8.31 28.31
N ILE A 15 3.43 8.79 27.67
CA ILE A 15 2.72 8.01 26.66
C ILE A 15 3.70 7.88 25.48
N PRO A 16 4.19 6.67 25.14
CA PRO A 16 4.97 6.52 23.92
C PRO A 16 4.05 6.85 22.74
N THR A 17 4.36 7.93 22.03
CA THR A 17 3.75 8.17 20.72
C THR A 17 4.16 7.00 19.83
N THR A 18 3.19 6.14 19.52
CA THR A 18 3.33 5.15 18.46
C THR A 18 3.74 5.92 17.21
N LEU A 19 4.96 5.69 16.71
CA LEU A 19 5.34 6.18 15.39
C LEU A 19 4.27 5.68 14.42
N ALA A 20 3.77 6.56 13.55
CA ALA A 20 2.83 6.14 12.52
C ALA A 20 3.44 4.95 11.77
N GLN A 21 2.71 3.84 11.66
CA GLN A 21 3.21 2.64 10.97
C GLN A 21 3.33 2.89 9.46
N TRP A 22 2.54 3.83 8.95
CA TRP A 22 2.37 4.13 7.53
C TRP A 22 2.81 5.55 7.18
N ILE A 23 3.40 5.70 6.00
CA ILE A 23 3.86 6.97 5.45
C ILE A 23 2.64 7.81 5.08
N GLN A 24 2.51 8.97 5.70
CA GLN A 24 1.63 10.02 5.22
C GLN A 24 2.40 10.83 4.18
N TYR A 25 1.91 10.86 2.95
CA TYR A 25 2.55 11.56 1.83
C TYR A 25 1.73 12.77 1.38
N PRO A 26 2.38 13.86 0.96
CA PRO A 26 1.71 15.01 0.36
C PRO A 26 1.04 14.64 -0.98
N PRO A 27 0.04 15.43 -1.44
CA PRO A 27 -0.63 15.19 -2.71
C PRO A 27 0.30 15.35 -3.92
N GLU A 28 1.41 16.08 -3.78
CA GLU A 28 2.45 16.23 -4.80
C GLU A 28 3.83 16.01 -4.19
N GLY A 29 4.77 15.47 -4.95
CA GLY A 29 6.11 15.18 -4.44
C GLY A 29 7.03 14.48 -5.43
N THR A 30 8.05 13.81 -4.89
CA THR A 30 8.96 12.95 -5.67
C THR A 30 8.94 11.52 -5.13
N ALA A 31 9.16 10.57 -6.04
CA ALA A 31 9.18 9.14 -5.77
C ALA A 31 10.27 8.48 -6.63
N THR A 32 10.56 7.20 -6.37
CA THR A 32 11.15 6.33 -7.39
C THR A 32 10.06 5.62 -8.18
N LEU A 33 10.38 5.27 -9.43
CA LEU A 33 9.55 4.44 -10.30
C LEU A 33 10.38 3.26 -10.81
N THR A 34 9.88 2.06 -10.63
CA THR A 34 10.40 0.80 -11.19
C THR A 34 9.35 0.17 -12.11
N HIS A 35 9.62 -1.04 -12.62
CA HIS A 35 8.60 -1.83 -13.31
C HIS A 35 8.67 -3.32 -12.93
N TYR A 36 7.51 -3.97 -13.04
CA TYR A 36 7.33 -5.41 -12.87
C TYR A 36 6.29 -5.93 -13.87
N THR A 37 6.41 -7.20 -14.24
CA THR A 37 5.42 -7.85 -15.13
C THR A 37 4.22 -8.33 -14.32
N LEU A 38 3.04 -7.81 -14.66
CA LEU A 38 1.75 -8.23 -14.13
C LEU A 38 0.94 -8.94 -15.23
N PRO A 39 0.42 -10.17 -15.03
CA PRO A 39 -0.44 -10.82 -16.01
C PRO A 39 -1.76 -10.06 -16.22
N GLU A 40 -2.25 -10.04 -17.46
CA GLU A 40 -3.58 -9.53 -17.78
C GLU A 40 -4.65 -10.34 -17.03
N ASP A 41 -5.71 -9.65 -16.59
CA ASP A 41 -6.78 -10.16 -15.73
C ASP A 41 -6.35 -10.69 -14.33
N TYR A 42 -5.13 -10.38 -13.87
CA TYR A 42 -4.71 -10.69 -12.50
C TYR A 42 -5.43 -9.84 -11.44
N ILE A 43 -5.75 -10.45 -10.29
CA ILE A 43 -6.33 -9.77 -9.13
C ILE A 43 -5.21 -9.47 -8.13
N ALA A 44 -4.70 -8.24 -8.21
CA ALA A 44 -3.64 -7.68 -7.35
C ALA A 44 -4.10 -7.41 -5.90
N ALA A 45 -3.18 -6.99 -5.01
CA ALA A 45 -3.42 -6.87 -3.56
C ALA A 45 -4.56 -5.92 -3.14
N CYS A 46 -5.04 -5.02 -4.00
CA CYS A 46 -6.27 -4.27 -3.73
C CYS A 46 -7.56 -5.08 -3.94
N GLY A 47 -7.49 -6.26 -4.56
CA GLY A 47 -8.59 -7.19 -4.82
C GLY A 47 -9.76 -6.65 -5.66
N CYS A 48 -9.66 -5.43 -6.20
CA CYS A 48 -10.81 -4.71 -6.71
C CYS A 48 -11.41 -5.32 -7.98
N THR A 49 -10.57 -5.65 -8.97
CA THR A 49 -11.01 -6.16 -10.28
C THR A 49 -9.83 -6.55 -11.17
N ALA A 50 -9.95 -7.71 -11.82
CA ALA A 50 -9.06 -8.17 -12.89
C ALA A 50 -8.94 -7.15 -14.05
N LYS A 51 -10.05 -6.47 -14.39
CA LYS A 51 -10.14 -5.58 -15.56
C LYS A 51 -9.25 -4.34 -15.44
N SER A 52 -8.79 -3.99 -14.23
CA SER A 52 -7.87 -2.87 -14.02
C SER A 52 -6.51 -3.04 -14.70
N THR A 53 -6.07 -4.28 -14.96
CA THR A 53 -4.83 -4.60 -15.69
C THR A 53 -4.84 -4.18 -17.16
N HIS A 54 -6.02 -3.88 -17.72
CA HIS A 54 -6.20 -3.36 -19.09
C HIS A 54 -5.91 -1.85 -19.18
N TYR A 55 -5.47 -1.25 -18.07
CA TYR A 55 -5.21 0.18 -17.91
C TYR A 55 -3.92 0.39 -17.10
N PRO A 56 -3.29 1.59 -17.14
CA PRO A 56 -2.02 1.83 -16.47
C PRO A 56 -2.14 1.66 -14.96
N THR A 57 -1.44 0.66 -14.41
CA THR A 57 -1.54 0.28 -13.00
C THR A 57 -0.15 0.16 -12.38
N ALA A 58 -0.09 0.25 -11.06
CA ALA A 58 1.15 0.11 -10.31
C ALA A 58 0.92 -0.57 -8.95
N ALA A 59 1.98 -1.19 -8.46
CA ALA A 59 2.14 -1.49 -7.05
C ALA A 59 2.69 -0.25 -6.32
N MET A 60 2.34 -0.06 -5.05
CA MET A 60 2.90 1.01 -4.22
C MET A 60 3.73 0.43 -3.07
N SER A 61 4.86 1.07 -2.74
CA SER A 61 5.74 0.66 -1.63
C SER A 61 4.97 0.52 -0.31
N GLN A 62 5.12 -0.62 0.35
CA GLN A 62 4.33 -1.08 1.50
C GLN A 62 3.96 0.01 2.52
N ALA A 63 4.92 0.81 2.98
CA ALA A 63 4.64 1.79 4.01
C ALA A 63 3.74 2.94 3.54
N ALA A 64 3.76 3.28 2.25
CA ALA A 64 2.86 4.28 1.64
C ALA A 64 1.56 3.63 1.09
N TYR A 65 1.60 2.35 0.73
CA TYR A 65 0.40 1.56 0.45
C TYR A 65 -0.49 1.44 1.70
N GLY A 66 0.13 1.27 2.88
CA GLY A 66 -0.53 1.31 4.19
C GLY A 66 -1.10 -0.03 4.67
N SER A 67 -0.54 -1.15 4.18
CA SER A 67 -0.87 -2.52 4.63
C SER A 67 0.27 -3.45 4.25
N SER A 68 0.55 -4.46 5.08
CA SER A 68 1.57 -5.49 4.82
C SER A 68 1.07 -6.66 3.95
N THR A 69 -0.22 -6.69 3.60
CA THR A 69 -0.85 -7.85 2.95
C THR A 69 -1.74 -7.47 1.77
N ALA A 70 -2.83 -6.75 2.03
CA ALA A 70 -3.85 -6.38 1.06
C ALA A 70 -4.63 -5.15 1.55
N TYR A 71 -5.34 -4.48 0.63
CA TYR A 71 -6.34 -3.45 0.92
C TYR A 71 -5.85 -2.23 1.72
N GLY A 72 -4.59 -1.84 1.54
CA GLY A 72 -4.06 -0.62 2.15
C GLY A 72 -4.79 0.65 1.66
N PRO A 73 -4.82 1.74 2.44
CA PRO A 73 -5.45 3.02 2.06
C PRO A 73 -4.90 3.68 0.77
N GLY A 74 -3.73 3.24 0.28
CA GLY A 74 -3.23 3.62 -1.05
C GLY A 74 -4.01 2.98 -2.22
N CYS A 75 -4.80 1.93 -1.98
CA CYS A 75 -5.57 1.25 -3.02
C CYS A 75 -6.60 2.15 -3.70
N GLY A 76 -6.61 2.11 -5.03
CA GLY A 76 -7.55 2.90 -5.83
C GLY A 76 -7.25 4.40 -5.88
N GLN A 77 -6.15 4.86 -5.27
CA GLN A 77 -5.59 6.18 -5.51
C GLN A 77 -5.01 6.25 -6.93
N CYS A 78 -5.12 7.40 -7.58
CA CYS A 78 -4.49 7.65 -8.88
C CYS A 78 -3.45 8.76 -8.79
N PHE A 79 -2.35 8.56 -9.51
CA PHE A 79 -1.22 9.48 -9.54
C PHE A 79 -0.82 9.74 -10.98
N LYS A 80 -0.63 11.01 -11.33
CA LYS A 80 0.11 11.41 -12.51
C LYS A 80 1.59 11.37 -12.16
N VAL A 81 2.29 10.39 -12.72
CA VAL A 81 3.73 10.19 -12.52
C VAL A 81 4.47 10.74 -13.75
N THR A 82 5.60 11.42 -13.53
CA THR A 82 6.37 12.10 -14.58
C THR A 82 7.85 11.77 -14.46
N LEU A 83 8.45 11.27 -15.55
CA LEU A 83 9.86 10.88 -15.59
C LEU A 83 10.79 12.11 -15.50
N LEU A 84 11.69 12.13 -14.51
CA LEU A 84 12.66 13.20 -14.34
C LEU A 84 14.04 12.81 -14.87
N ASN A 85 14.63 11.74 -14.32
CA ASN A 85 15.95 11.24 -14.70
C ASN A 85 16.17 9.80 -14.20
N THR A 86 17.20 9.14 -14.71
CA THR A 86 17.76 7.92 -14.11
C THR A 86 19.11 8.26 -13.48
N PHE A 87 19.40 7.66 -12.33
CA PHE A 87 20.55 8.04 -11.48
C PHE A 87 21.54 6.89 -11.21
N LEU A 88 21.22 5.68 -11.68
CA LEU A 88 22.14 4.54 -11.68
C LEU A 88 22.93 4.40 -12.99
N SER A 89 22.58 5.17 -14.02
CA SER A 89 23.37 5.30 -15.24
C SER A 89 24.57 6.21 -15.01
N ASP A 90 25.67 5.94 -15.73
CA ASP A 90 26.85 6.81 -15.79
C ASP A 90 27.11 7.24 -17.24
N PRO A 91 26.93 8.53 -17.59
CA PRO A 91 26.37 9.59 -16.75
C PRO A 91 24.87 9.38 -16.45
N PRO A 92 24.28 10.10 -15.48
CA PRO A 92 22.84 10.08 -15.25
C PRO A 92 22.06 10.51 -16.50
N PHE A 93 21.06 9.73 -16.91
CA PHE A 93 20.24 10.01 -18.08
C PHE A 93 19.08 10.97 -17.77
N PHE A 94 18.99 12.04 -18.55
CA PHE A 94 17.87 12.98 -18.56
C PHE A 94 17.17 12.88 -19.93
N PRO A 95 15.86 12.66 -20.00
CA PRO A 95 15.15 12.53 -21.26
C PRO A 95 14.92 13.88 -21.93
N ASP A 96 15.20 13.99 -23.23
CA ASP A 96 14.94 15.21 -24.02
C ASP A 96 13.45 15.61 -24.05
N VAL A 97 12.57 14.61 -23.91
CA VAL A 97 11.11 14.79 -23.82
C VAL A 97 10.62 14.12 -22.53
N THR A 98 10.17 14.95 -21.59
CA THR A 98 9.52 14.50 -20.36
C THR A 98 8.21 13.76 -20.67
N LYS A 99 8.11 12.51 -20.22
CA LYS A 99 6.90 11.69 -20.34
C LYS A 99 6.16 11.62 -18.99
N SER A 100 4.84 11.63 -19.06
CA SER A 100 3.94 11.47 -17.92
C SER A 100 2.88 10.40 -18.19
N LEU A 101 2.42 9.74 -17.14
CA LEU A 101 1.37 8.71 -17.19
C LEU A 101 0.51 8.82 -15.93
N VAL A 102 -0.81 8.69 -16.08
CA VAL A 102 -1.72 8.55 -14.94
C VAL A 102 -1.87 7.07 -14.63
N ILE A 103 -1.42 6.66 -13.45
CA ILE A 103 -1.48 5.29 -12.93
C ILE A 103 -2.54 5.18 -11.84
N LYS A 104 -3.12 4.00 -11.67
CA LYS A 104 -3.92 3.62 -10.49
C LYS A 104 -3.14 2.63 -9.64
N VAL A 105 -3.11 2.84 -8.32
CA VAL A 105 -2.57 1.85 -7.38
C VAL A 105 -3.55 0.69 -7.25
N THR A 106 -3.11 -0.50 -7.67
CA THR A 106 -3.89 -1.74 -7.60
C THR A 106 -3.18 -2.86 -6.85
N ASP A 107 -1.88 -2.72 -6.57
CA ASP A 107 -1.07 -3.74 -5.93
C ASP A 107 -0.18 -3.21 -4.80
N LEU A 108 0.39 -4.13 -4.04
CA LEU A 108 1.36 -3.91 -2.98
C LEU A 108 2.77 -4.22 -3.50
N CYS A 109 3.70 -3.29 -3.38
CA CYS A 109 5.13 -3.61 -3.47
C CYS A 109 5.64 -3.85 -2.04
N PRO A 110 5.81 -5.12 -1.60
CA PRO A 110 6.12 -5.44 -0.21
C PRO A 110 7.51 -4.97 0.19
N ASP A 111 7.70 -4.70 1.48
CA ASP A 111 9.04 -4.51 2.03
C ASP A 111 9.75 -5.88 2.11
N SER A 112 10.86 -5.99 1.39
CA SER A 112 11.72 -7.19 1.36
C SER A 112 12.97 -7.05 2.24
N GLY A 113 13.03 -6.02 3.09
CA GLY A 113 14.19 -5.68 3.91
C GLY A 113 15.25 -4.87 3.17
N GLY A 114 14.93 -4.33 1.99
CA GLY A 114 15.81 -3.49 1.18
C GLY A 114 15.23 -3.13 -0.20
N GLY A 115 16.01 -2.41 -0.99
CA GLY A 115 15.66 -2.02 -2.36
C GLY A 115 14.79 -0.76 -2.44
N TRP A 116 13.86 -0.73 -3.41
CA TRP A 116 13.07 0.46 -3.73
C TRP A 116 11.82 0.62 -2.87
N CYS A 117 11.21 -0.49 -2.45
CA CYS A 117 9.95 -0.48 -1.69
C CYS A 117 10.12 -0.51 -0.16
N SER A 118 11.36 -0.57 0.34
CA SER A 118 11.69 -0.61 1.78
C SER A 118 11.71 0.76 2.47
N ALA A 119 10.96 1.74 1.96
CA ALA A 119 10.78 3.01 2.64
C ALA A 119 9.88 2.81 3.88
N SER A 120 10.15 3.54 4.95
CA SER A 120 9.35 3.59 6.17
C SER A 120 9.22 5.03 6.66
N PRO A 121 8.30 5.34 7.61
CA PRO A 121 8.05 6.70 8.07
C PRO A 121 9.24 7.46 8.68
N GLY A 122 10.32 6.77 9.04
CA GLY A 122 11.57 7.37 9.51
C GLY A 122 12.80 7.12 8.63
N HIS A 123 12.66 6.41 7.51
CA HIS A 123 13.79 5.99 6.67
C HIS A 123 13.36 5.86 5.20
N PRO A 124 13.88 6.68 4.27
CA PRO A 124 13.55 6.56 2.85
C PRO A 124 14.16 5.29 2.22
N ASN A 125 13.81 4.98 0.98
CA ASN A 125 14.49 3.95 0.20
C ASN A 125 15.92 4.40 -0.19
N GLN A 126 16.65 3.52 -0.89
CA GLN A 126 18.06 3.78 -1.26
C GLN A 126 18.30 4.97 -2.22
N ALA A 127 17.26 5.56 -2.81
CA ALA A 127 17.34 6.82 -3.57
C ALA A 127 17.03 8.08 -2.74
N GLY A 128 16.63 7.93 -1.47
CA GLY A 128 16.13 9.03 -0.64
C GLY A 128 14.62 9.31 -0.81
N ALA A 129 13.88 8.46 -1.54
CA ALA A 129 12.44 8.62 -1.73
C ALA A 129 11.63 7.86 -0.65
N TYR A 130 10.48 8.42 -0.26
CA TYR A 130 9.53 7.78 0.67
C TYR A 130 8.43 6.98 -0.03
N ILE A 131 8.34 7.06 -1.36
CA ILE A 131 7.42 6.27 -2.18
C ILE A 131 8.23 5.62 -3.30
N ASN A 132 7.94 4.34 -3.56
CA ASN A 132 8.18 3.73 -4.87
C ASN A 132 6.85 3.35 -5.50
N PHE A 133 6.69 3.68 -6.78
CA PHE A 133 5.69 3.07 -7.64
C PHE A 133 6.38 1.98 -8.46
N ASP A 134 5.83 0.77 -8.47
CA ASP A 134 6.30 -0.30 -9.33
C ASP A 134 5.29 -0.47 -10.46
N LEU A 135 5.67 -0.07 -11.67
CA LEU A 135 4.74 0.03 -12.81
C LEU A 135 4.44 -1.36 -13.39
N ALA A 136 3.17 -1.68 -13.64
CA ALA A 136 2.79 -2.89 -14.37
C ALA A 136 3.17 -2.77 -15.85
N TRP A 137 4.42 -3.10 -16.17
CA TRP A 137 5.04 -2.93 -17.49
C TRP A 137 6.01 -4.08 -17.79
N PRO A 138 6.08 -4.58 -19.04
CA PRO A 138 5.28 -4.19 -20.20
C PRO A 138 3.80 -4.56 -20.05
N SER A 139 2.91 -3.74 -20.61
CA SER A 139 1.46 -3.97 -20.65
C SER A 139 0.84 -3.25 -21.84
N SER A 140 -0.28 -3.79 -22.36
CA SER A 140 -1.00 -3.22 -23.53
C SER A 140 -1.55 -1.81 -23.31
N ALA A 141 -1.62 -1.38 -22.05
CA ALA A 141 -2.13 -0.09 -21.62
C ALA A 141 -1.07 1.04 -21.58
N ILE A 142 0.21 0.69 -21.66
CA ILE A 142 1.33 1.63 -21.50
C ILE A 142 2.19 1.59 -22.77
N PRO A 143 2.52 2.72 -23.40
CA PRO A 143 3.36 2.73 -24.59
C PRO A 143 4.70 2.02 -24.37
N ASP A 144 5.12 1.17 -25.33
CA ASP A 144 6.41 0.48 -25.29
C ASP A 144 7.60 1.43 -25.14
N ASP A 145 7.45 2.67 -25.61
CA ASP A 145 8.46 3.72 -25.56
C ASP A 145 8.38 4.60 -24.29
N PHE A 146 7.50 4.27 -23.33
CA PHE A 146 7.26 5.10 -22.13
C PHE A 146 8.54 5.36 -21.33
N PHE A 147 9.44 4.38 -21.25
CA PHE A 147 10.79 4.54 -20.73
C PHE A 147 11.77 4.87 -21.88
N PRO A 148 12.10 6.16 -22.12
CA PRO A 148 13.03 6.52 -23.19
C PRO A 148 14.46 6.08 -22.84
N SER A 149 15.27 5.82 -23.86
CA SER A 149 16.66 5.38 -23.70
C SER A 149 17.58 5.86 -24.82
N ASN A 150 18.89 5.77 -24.58
CA ASN A 150 19.93 6.09 -25.55
C ASN A 150 20.93 4.92 -25.63
N VAL A 151 20.57 3.88 -26.41
CA VAL A 151 21.37 2.66 -26.60
C VAL A 151 22.77 2.98 -27.15
N THR A 152 22.91 4.02 -27.98
CA THR A 152 24.20 4.44 -28.54
C THR A 152 25.17 4.93 -27.46
N LEU A 153 24.67 5.53 -26.39
CA LEU A 153 25.49 6.03 -25.27
C LEU A 153 25.67 4.98 -24.17
N TYR A 154 24.60 4.29 -23.77
CA TYR A 154 24.60 3.42 -22.59
C TYR A 154 24.75 1.93 -22.91
N GLY A 155 24.45 1.50 -24.14
CA GLY A 155 24.48 0.08 -24.55
C GLY A 155 23.26 -0.75 -24.14
N TYR A 156 22.26 -0.15 -23.47
CA TYR A 156 21.04 -0.82 -23.02
C TYR A 156 19.81 0.11 -23.11
N THR A 157 18.61 -0.48 -23.03
CA THR A 157 17.32 0.23 -23.16
C THR A 157 16.60 0.46 -21.83
N ASP A 158 16.87 -0.35 -20.80
CA ASP A 158 16.20 -0.29 -19.51
C ASP A 158 17.18 0.18 -18.42
N PHE A 159 16.83 1.28 -17.75
CA PHE A 159 17.60 1.83 -16.62
C PHE A 159 17.15 1.29 -15.26
N SER A 160 16.12 0.43 -15.23
CA SER A 160 15.50 -0.24 -14.08
C SER A 160 14.84 0.68 -13.03
N VAL A 161 15.37 1.87 -12.78
CA VAL A 161 14.84 2.84 -11.82
C VAL A 161 14.89 4.27 -12.35
N TRP A 162 13.83 5.01 -12.08
CA TRP A 162 13.67 6.42 -12.41
C TRP A 162 13.40 7.23 -11.15
N ASN A 163 13.95 8.44 -11.09
CA ASN A 163 13.37 9.50 -10.27
C ASN A 163 12.15 10.05 -11.01
N VAL A 164 11.06 10.24 -10.27
CA VAL A 164 9.82 10.80 -10.81
C VAL A 164 9.26 11.88 -9.90
N SER A 165 8.54 12.84 -10.48
CA SER A 165 7.56 13.60 -9.72
C SER A 165 6.20 12.91 -9.79
N TYR A 166 5.40 13.07 -8.74
CA TYR A 166 4.02 12.58 -8.70
C TYR A 166 3.06 13.70 -8.27
N GLU A 167 1.83 13.58 -8.75
CA GLU A 167 0.69 14.44 -8.42
C GLU A 167 -0.53 13.51 -8.24
N SER A 168 -1.21 13.57 -7.09
CA SER A 168 -2.46 12.84 -6.83
C SER A 168 -3.59 13.46 -7.63
N VAL A 169 -4.32 12.63 -8.38
CA VAL A 169 -5.34 13.07 -9.34
C VAL A 169 -6.61 12.20 -9.24
N SER A 170 -7.74 12.75 -9.67
CA SER A 170 -8.99 11.98 -9.75
C SER A 170 -8.84 10.84 -10.79
N CYS A 171 -9.03 9.60 -10.34
CA CYS A 171 -9.12 8.43 -11.22
C CYS A 171 -10.23 8.58 -12.25
N VAL A 172 -11.41 9.04 -11.83
CA VAL A 172 -12.59 9.15 -12.72
C VAL A 172 -12.31 10.12 -13.88
N ASP A 173 -11.60 11.22 -13.62
CA ASP A 173 -11.38 12.29 -14.60
C ASP A 173 -10.07 12.13 -15.38
N SER A 174 -9.04 11.50 -14.78
CA SER A 174 -7.66 11.51 -15.30
C SER A 174 -7.08 10.13 -15.64
N TRP A 175 -7.59 9.04 -15.06
CA TRP A 175 -7.10 7.69 -15.35
C TRP A 175 -7.85 7.09 -16.54
N ALA A 176 -7.15 6.38 -17.43
CA ALA A 176 -7.75 5.86 -18.66
C ALA A 176 -8.90 4.86 -18.42
N GLY A 177 -8.86 4.11 -17.30
CA GLY A 177 -9.95 3.23 -16.86
C GLY A 177 -11.01 3.94 -16.00
N GLY A 178 -10.92 5.26 -15.83
CA GLY A 178 -11.77 6.07 -14.94
C GLY A 178 -13.25 6.04 -15.26
N GLN A 179 -13.60 5.70 -16.51
CA GLN A 179 -14.97 5.59 -17.01
C GLN A 179 -15.41 4.14 -17.24
N ASP A 180 -14.54 3.15 -17.03
CA ASP A 180 -14.90 1.73 -17.05
C ASP A 180 -15.22 1.26 -15.63
N ALA A 181 -16.52 1.13 -15.33
CA ALA A 181 -17.00 0.64 -14.04
C ALA A 181 -16.43 -0.75 -13.68
N ALA A 182 -16.13 -1.61 -14.67
CA ALA A 182 -15.51 -2.90 -14.43
C ALA A 182 -14.03 -2.77 -14.04
N ALA A 183 -13.32 -1.72 -14.46
CA ALA A 183 -11.92 -1.43 -14.07
C ALA A 183 -11.79 -0.55 -12.81
N LEU A 184 -12.84 0.21 -12.47
CA LEU A 184 -12.90 0.96 -11.21
C LEU A 184 -12.95 0.03 -9.99
N GLY A 185 -13.75 -1.06 -10.06
CA GLY A 185 -13.78 -2.11 -9.04
C GLY A 185 -14.58 -1.80 -7.77
N SER A 186 -15.49 -0.83 -7.82
CA SER A 186 -16.44 -0.57 -6.73
C SER A 186 -17.59 -1.59 -6.77
N ILE A 187 -17.57 -2.58 -5.87
CA ILE A 187 -18.74 -3.43 -5.63
C ILE A 187 -19.72 -2.76 -4.67
N ASN A 188 -21.02 -3.07 -4.83
CA ASN A 188 -22.07 -2.60 -3.93
C ASN A 188 -21.74 -3.01 -2.48
N GLN A 189 -21.86 -2.07 -1.54
CA GLN A 189 -21.12 -2.02 -0.26
C GLN A 189 -21.48 -3.12 0.77
N THR A 190 -22.15 -4.21 0.39
CA THR A 190 -22.68 -5.18 1.34
C THR A 190 -21.60 -6.05 1.99
N TYR A 191 -20.51 -6.37 1.29
CA TYR A 191 -19.37 -7.19 1.79
C TYR A 191 -18.04 -6.83 1.08
N GLY A 192 -17.73 -5.54 0.95
CA GLY A 192 -16.68 -5.05 0.06
C GLY A 192 -15.23 -5.26 0.55
N VAL A 193 -14.48 -6.12 -0.14
CA VAL A 193 -13.00 -6.16 -0.04
C VAL A 193 -12.30 -5.02 -0.79
N CYS A 194 -13.01 -4.42 -1.74
CA CYS A 194 -12.49 -3.43 -2.68
C CYS A 194 -12.59 -2.01 -2.11
N CYS A 195 -11.53 -1.21 -2.25
CA CYS A 195 -11.62 0.24 -2.03
C CYS A 195 -12.41 0.93 -3.16
N PRO A 196 -13.19 1.98 -2.87
CA PRO A 196 -13.86 2.76 -3.91
C PRO A 196 -12.85 3.48 -4.82
N ALA A 197 -13.29 3.86 -6.02
CA ALA A 197 -12.54 4.78 -6.86
C ALA A 197 -12.50 6.17 -6.19
N ASN A 198 -11.35 6.84 -6.20
CA ASN A 198 -11.09 8.08 -5.46
C ASN A 198 -11.40 7.96 -3.95
N PRO A 199 -10.64 7.16 -3.16
CA PRO A 199 -10.78 7.15 -1.71
C PRO A 199 -10.43 8.54 -1.17
N ASN A 200 -11.42 9.23 -0.61
CA ASN A 200 -11.19 10.51 0.08
C ASN A 200 -10.61 10.27 1.49
N SER A 201 -10.16 11.33 2.15
CA SER A 201 -9.53 11.27 3.47
C SER A 201 -10.45 10.80 4.63
N THR A 202 -11.72 10.50 4.35
CA THR A 202 -12.70 9.96 5.31
C THR A 202 -13.23 8.57 4.95
N ASP A 203 -13.10 8.14 3.69
CA ASP A 203 -13.54 6.82 3.22
C ASP A 203 -12.43 5.79 3.43
N LEU A 204 -12.43 5.16 4.61
CA LEU A 204 -11.69 3.92 4.83
C LEU A 204 -12.05 2.89 3.74
N CYS A 205 -11.03 2.28 3.14
CA CYS A 205 -11.17 0.93 2.60
C CYS A 205 -11.80 0.04 3.69
N PRO A 206 -13.00 -0.56 3.49
CA PRO A 206 -13.69 -1.29 4.56
C PRO A 206 -12.91 -2.51 5.07
N SER A 207 -11.93 -2.95 4.30
CA SER A 207 -11.11 -4.14 4.44
C SER A 207 -9.74 -3.88 5.09
N TYR A 208 -9.64 -2.86 5.95
CA TYR A 208 -8.49 -2.58 6.83
C TYR A 208 -8.10 -3.82 7.65
N SER A 209 -7.21 -4.66 7.10
CA SER A 209 -6.94 -6.02 7.61
C SER A 209 -6.21 -6.00 8.96
N GLU A 210 -5.42 -4.96 9.21
CA GLU A 210 -4.62 -4.80 10.43
C GLU A 210 -5.42 -4.13 11.57
N ASP A 211 -6.27 -3.13 11.29
CA ASP A 211 -7.07 -2.43 12.32
C ASP A 211 -8.31 -3.22 12.76
N THR A 212 -8.86 -4.10 11.91
CA THR A 212 -10.06 -4.88 12.21
C THR A 212 -9.76 -6.35 12.58
N GLY A 213 -8.53 -6.81 12.35
CA GLY A 213 -8.17 -8.23 12.40
C GLY A 213 -8.90 -9.10 11.36
N ALA A 214 -9.65 -8.49 10.43
CA ALA A 214 -10.31 -9.19 9.35
C ALA A 214 -9.26 -9.65 8.34
N GLN A 215 -9.01 -10.96 8.33
CA GLN A 215 -8.32 -11.57 7.19
C GLN A 215 -9.13 -11.29 5.91
N PRO A 216 -8.48 -10.94 4.79
CA PRO A 216 -9.09 -11.04 3.48
C PRO A 216 -9.84 -12.37 3.31
N PRO A 217 -11.05 -12.40 2.74
CA PRO A 217 -11.56 -13.66 2.20
C PRO A 217 -10.56 -14.13 1.13
N ASP A 218 -10.01 -15.32 1.33
CA ASP A 218 -9.03 -15.92 0.44
C ASP A 218 -9.63 -16.10 -0.97
N THR A 219 -9.19 -15.27 -1.92
CA THR A 219 -9.54 -15.34 -3.34
C THR A 219 -8.58 -16.23 -4.14
N ILE A 220 -7.54 -16.77 -3.51
CA ILE A 220 -6.49 -17.57 -4.13
C ILE A 220 -6.88 -19.07 -4.14
N SER A 221 -7.74 -19.51 -3.20
CA SER A 221 -8.24 -20.88 -3.17
C SER A 221 -9.63 -21.07 -3.80
N ASN A 222 -9.65 -21.66 -5.01
CA ASN A 222 -10.82 -22.37 -5.53
C ASN A 222 -11.07 -23.66 -4.71
N ALA A 223 -11.50 -23.52 -3.47
CA ALA A 223 -11.80 -24.62 -2.56
C ALA A 223 -13.21 -24.44 -1.96
N ALA A 224 -14.17 -25.21 -2.46
CA ALA A 224 -15.55 -25.20 -1.97
C ALA A 224 -15.61 -25.64 -0.49
N PHE A 225 -15.63 -24.66 0.43
CA PHE A 225 -15.67 -24.95 1.85
C PHE A 225 -17.08 -25.34 2.29
N ARG A 226 -17.24 -26.62 2.66
CA ARG A 226 -18.50 -27.13 3.21
C ARG A 226 -18.76 -26.48 4.57
N HIS A 227 -20.00 -26.03 4.79
CA HIS A 227 -20.45 -25.65 6.14
C HIS A 227 -20.23 -26.81 7.13
N LEU A 228 -19.48 -26.53 8.18
CA LEU A 228 -19.55 -27.24 9.45
C LEU A 228 -20.07 -26.27 10.51
N PRO A 229 -21.10 -26.63 11.30
CA PRO A 229 -21.70 -25.71 12.26
C PRO A 229 -20.77 -25.48 13.46
N SER A 230 -20.69 -24.24 13.91
CA SER A 230 -19.92 -23.81 15.07
C SER A 230 -20.49 -24.40 16.36
N ILE A 231 -19.67 -25.18 17.07
CA ILE A 231 -19.99 -25.68 18.42
C ILE A 231 -19.70 -24.56 19.43
N LEU A 232 -20.67 -24.28 20.30
CA LEU A 232 -20.51 -23.30 21.39
C LEU A 232 -19.39 -23.72 22.35
N TYR A 233 -18.47 -22.81 22.63
CA TYR A 233 -17.59 -22.88 23.80
C TYR A 233 -18.08 -21.90 24.88
N THR A 234 -18.74 -22.43 25.90
CA THR A 234 -19.08 -21.70 27.13
C THR A 234 -17.95 -21.84 28.15
N THR A 235 -17.07 -20.85 28.24
CA THR A 235 -16.01 -20.82 29.27
C THR A 235 -16.59 -20.39 30.62
N THR A 236 -16.77 -21.35 31.52
CA THR A 236 -17.13 -21.07 32.93
C THR A 236 -15.87 -20.80 33.75
N ALA A 237 -15.72 -19.56 34.22
CA ALA A 237 -14.64 -19.17 35.12
C ALA A 237 -15.01 -19.47 36.59
N PHE A 238 -14.72 -20.69 37.05
CA PHE A 238 -14.74 -21.05 38.47
C PHE A 238 -13.31 -21.17 39.00
N SER A 239 -12.82 -20.10 39.65
CA SER A 239 -11.60 -20.17 40.48
C SER A 239 -11.99 -20.27 41.94
N LEU A 240 -11.93 -21.49 42.48
CA LEU A 240 -12.05 -21.75 43.91
C LEU A 240 -10.85 -21.14 44.65
N ILE A 241 -11.09 -20.16 45.52
CA ILE A 241 -10.19 -19.85 46.63
C ILE A 241 -10.88 -20.34 47.90
N ILE A 242 -10.37 -21.42 48.50
CA ILE A 242 -10.50 -21.72 49.94
C ILE A 242 -9.54 -22.85 50.34
N CYS A 243 -8.63 -22.54 51.28
CA CYS A 243 -7.83 -23.42 52.14
C CYS A 243 -6.90 -24.44 51.43
N VAL A 244 -5.72 -24.81 51.94
CA VAL A 244 -5.36 -25.52 53.20
C VAL A 244 -3.82 -25.39 53.34
N PHE A 245 -3.15 -25.32 54.50
CA PHE A 245 -3.51 -25.60 55.91
C PHE A 245 -2.89 -24.57 56.89
N VAL A 246 -3.07 -24.84 58.18
CA VAL A 246 -2.35 -24.30 59.37
C VAL A 246 -1.04 -25.07 59.57
N LEU A 247 0.05 -24.43 60.05
CA LEU A 247 1.00 -24.94 61.09
C LEU A 247 2.31 -24.11 61.18
N LEU A 248 2.31 -23.10 62.08
CA LEU A 248 3.35 -22.77 63.10
C LEU A 248 3.10 -21.36 63.65
#